data_AF-A0A8T2TV22-F1
#
_entry.id   AF-A0A8T2TV22-F1
#
_cell.length_a   1.000
_cell.length_b   1.000
_cell.length_c   1.000
_cell.angle_alpha   90.00
_cell.angle_beta   90.00
_cell.angle_gamma   90.00
#
_symmetry.space_group_name_H-M   'P 1'
#
loop_
_entity.id
_entity.type
_entity.pdbx_description
1 polymer ?
#
loop_
_entity_poly.entity_id
_entity_poly.type
_entity_poly.pdbx_seq_one_letter_code
_entity_poly.pdbx_strand_id
1 'polypeptide(L)' 'MGGGNGQKSKMARERAQEKLKAASKGSQLEANKKAMSIQCKVCMQTFMCTTNEVKCREHAEAKHPKSDLYACFPHLKP' A
#
# COMPACT_ATOMS: atom_id res chain seq x y z
N MET A 1 15.92 -43.48 -10.81
CA MET A 1 14.91 -43.11 -9.79
C MET A 1 13.96 -42.06 -10.39
N GLY A 2 12.87 -42.51 -11.04
CA GLY A 2 11.90 -41.66 -11.71
C GLY A 2 10.79 -41.22 -10.76
N GLY A 3 10.92 -40.03 -10.16
CA GLY A 3 9.86 -39.42 -9.36
C GLY A 3 8.73 -38.91 -10.26
N GLY A 4 7.60 -39.62 -10.27
CA GLY A 4 6.43 -39.29 -11.08
C GLY A 4 5.82 -37.92 -10.77
N ASN A 5 5.03 -37.40 -11.71
CA ASN A 5 4.44 -36.04 -11.71
C ASN A 5 3.71 -35.65 -10.40
N GLY A 6 3.19 -36.63 -9.65
CA GLY A 6 2.57 -36.40 -8.34
C GLY A 6 3.54 -35.93 -7.25
N GLN A 7 4.75 -36.50 -7.21
CA GLN A 7 5.78 -36.10 -6.23
C GLN A 7 6.34 -34.71 -6.53
N LYS A 8 6.54 -34.40 -7.83
CA LYS A 8 6.92 -33.03 -8.25
C LYS A 8 5.84 -32.00 -7.92
N SER A 9 4.56 -32.33 -8.13
CA SER A 9 3.45 -31.43 -7.79
C SER A 9 3.31 -31.20 -6.28
N LYS A 10 3.50 -32.24 -5.46
CA LYS A 10 3.43 -32.10 -3.99
C LYS A 10 4.56 -31.20 -3.48
N MET A 11 5.78 -31.41 -3.96
CA MET A 11 6.93 -30.57 -3.59
C MET A 11 6.78 -29.12 -4.10
N ALA A 12 6.20 -28.92 -5.30
CA ALA A 12 5.90 -27.59 -5.81
C ALA A 12 4.84 -26.85 -4.96
N ARG A 13 3.79 -27.57 -4.53
CA ARG A 13 2.76 -27.02 -3.63
C ARG A 13 3.32 -26.71 -2.25
N GLU A 14 4.15 -27.59 -1.68
CA GLU A 14 4.81 -27.36 -0.38
C GLU A 14 5.75 -26.14 -0.47
N ARG A 15 6.59 -26.04 -1.50
CA ARG A 15 7.45 -24.85 -1.69
C ARG A 15 6.67 -23.56 -1.91
N ALA A 16 5.53 -23.61 -2.59
CA ALA A 16 4.66 -22.44 -2.76
C ALA A 16 4.03 -22.01 -1.42
N GLN A 17 3.56 -22.96 -0.62
CA GLN A 17 3.03 -22.68 0.73
C GLN A 17 4.12 -22.17 1.68
N GLU A 18 5.34 -22.70 1.61
CA GLU A 18 6.47 -22.21 2.40
C GLU A 18 6.87 -20.78 2.00
N LYS A 19 6.86 -20.45 0.70
CA LYS A 19 7.06 -19.07 0.22
C LYS A 19 5.96 -18.12 0.72
N LEU A 20 4.70 -18.55 0.73
CA LEU A 20 3.58 -17.79 1.28
C LEU A 20 3.73 -17.57 2.79
N LYS A 21 4.15 -18.60 3.54
CA LYS A 21 4.43 -18.51 4.98
C LYS A 21 5.63 -17.61 5.28
N ALA A 22 6.67 -17.64 4.45
CA ALA A 22 7.81 -16.73 4.56
C ALA A 22 7.43 -15.27 4.26
N ALA A 23 6.52 -15.03 3.30
CA ALA A 23 5.98 -13.71 3.01
C ALA A 23 5.08 -13.16 4.14
N SER A 24 4.54 -14.04 5.00
CA SER A 24 3.77 -13.65 6.20
C SER A 24 4.64 -13.22 7.38
N LYS A 25 5.97 -13.40 7.31
CA LYS A 25 6.91 -13.02 8.38
C LYS A 25 7.30 -11.55 8.20
N GLY A 26 6.38 -10.64 8.54
CA GLY A 26 6.62 -9.19 8.55
C GLY A 26 6.67 -8.57 7.15
N SER A 27 5.55 -8.62 6.43
CA SER A 27 5.48 -8.00 5.10
C SER A 27 5.62 -6.49 5.21
N GLN A 28 6.77 -5.96 4.73
CA GLN A 28 6.98 -4.52 4.50
C GLN A 28 5.84 -3.91 3.68
N LEU A 29 5.18 -4.71 2.84
CA LEU A 29 4.01 -4.31 2.07
C LEU A 29 2.80 -4.00 2.95
N GLU A 30 2.57 -4.79 4.01
CA GLU A 30 1.48 -4.54 4.97
C GLU A 30 1.79 -3.32 5.85
N ALA A 31 3.05 -3.13 6.25
CA ALA A 31 3.49 -1.91 6.91
C ALA A 31 3.32 -0.68 6.00
N ASN A 32 3.62 -0.80 4.70
CA ASN A 32 3.46 0.27 3.73
C ASN A 32 1.98 0.60 3.47
N LYS A 33 1.11 -0.40 3.37
CA LYS A 33 -0.36 -0.20 3.30
C LYS A 33 -0.91 0.49 4.54
N LYS A 34 -0.49 0.07 5.74
CA LYS A 34 -0.87 0.74 6.99
C LYS A 34 -0.38 2.17 7.09
N ALA A 35 0.78 2.43 6.49
CA ALA A 35 1.31 3.77 6.41
C ALA A 35 0.55 4.64 5.40
N MET A 36 -0.23 4.12 4.44
CA MET A 36 -1.09 4.93 3.57
C MET A 36 -2.35 5.45 4.28
N SER A 37 -2.17 6.24 5.33
CA SER A 37 -3.27 6.75 6.19
C SER A 37 -3.82 8.10 5.78
N ILE A 38 -3.10 8.87 4.96
CA ILE A 38 -3.52 10.19 4.50
C ILE A 38 -4.34 9.99 3.22
N GLN A 39 -5.55 10.53 3.16
CA GLN A 39 -6.41 10.41 1.98
C GLN A 39 -6.96 11.77 1.58
N CYS A 40 -6.80 12.13 0.30
CA CYS A 40 -7.47 13.29 -0.28
C CYS A 40 -8.97 13.00 -0.37
N LYS A 41 -9.80 13.86 0.23
CA LYS A 41 -11.27 13.71 0.22
C LYS A 41 -11.93 14.10 -1.09
N VAL A 42 -11.23 14.82 -1.97
CA VAL A 42 -11.77 15.24 -3.27
C VAL A 42 -11.59 14.15 -4.33
N CYS A 43 -10.39 13.56 -4.45
CA CYS A 43 -10.10 12.54 -5.46
C CYS A 43 -9.88 11.13 -4.92
N MET A 44 -9.99 10.93 -3.60
CA MET A 44 -9.78 9.65 -2.92
C MET A 44 -8.37 9.07 -3.05
N GLN A 45 -7.39 9.82 -3.57
CA GLN A 45 -5.99 9.39 -3.61
C GLN A 45 -5.42 9.22 -2.20
N THR A 46 -4.72 8.12 -1.98
CA THR A 46 -4.07 7.78 -0.72
C THR A 46 -2.59 8.16 -0.77
N PHE A 47 -2.10 8.69 0.33
CA PHE A 47 -0.74 9.15 0.55
C PHE A 47 -0.17 8.47 1.79
N MET A 48 1.16 8.34 1.81
CA MET A 48 1.89 7.79 2.96
C MET A 48 1.72 8.71 4.18
N CYS A 49 1.73 8.17 5.39
CA CYS A 49 1.58 8.89 6.66
C CYS A 49 2.75 9.82 6.94
N THR A 50 3.89 9.54 6.31
CA THR A 50 5.10 10.38 6.33
C THR A 50 5.05 11.49 5.28
N THR A 51 3.95 11.62 4.53
CA THR A 51 3.78 12.70 3.55
C THR A 51 3.63 14.01 4.30
N ASN A 52 4.59 14.93 4.11
CA ASN A 52 4.56 16.26 4.70
C ASN A 52 3.46 17.12 4.07
N GLU A 53 3.00 18.15 4.81
CA GLU A 53 2.00 19.13 4.35
C GLU A 53 2.32 19.71 2.96
N VAL A 54 3.60 19.98 2.68
CA VAL A 54 4.06 20.48 1.38
C VAL A 54 3.59 19.60 0.23
N LYS A 55 3.66 18.27 0.38
CA LYS A 55 3.25 17.32 -0.67
C LYS A 55 1.73 17.26 -0.83
N CYS A 56 0.99 17.36 0.27
CA CYS A 56 -0.48 17.48 0.24
C CYS A 56 -0.90 18.80 -0.43
N ARG A 57 -0.15 19.87 -0.20
CA ARG A 57 -0.36 21.18 -0.83
C ARG A 57 -0.08 21.16 -2.32
N GLU A 58 1.06 20.60 -2.74
CA GLU A 58 1.36 20.40 -4.16
C GLU A 58 0.26 19.59 -4.86
N HIS A 59 -0.27 18.54 -4.21
CA HIS A 59 -1.40 17.77 -4.74
C HIS A 59 -2.66 18.63 -4.91
N ALA A 60 -3.05 19.38 -3.87
CA ALA A 60 -4.23 20.23 -3.90
C ALA A 60 -4.09 21.31 -4.99
N GLU A 61 -2.96 22.01 -5.07
CA GLU A 61 -2.71 23.07 -6.06
C GLU A 61 -2.69 22.51 -7.50
N ALA A 62 -2.11 21.33 -7.74
CA ALA A 62 -2.00 20.76 -9.08
C ALA A 62 -3.26 20.02 -9.56
N LYS A 63 -4.00 19.36 -8.67
CA LYS A 63 -5.17 18.53 -9.02
C LYS A 63 -6.50 19.19 -8.71
N HIS A 64 -6.52 20.06 -7.71
CA HIS A 64 -7.73 20.68 -7.19
C HIS A 64 -7.55 22.21 -7.04
N PRO A 65 -7.15 22.94 -8.11
CA PRO A 65 -6.80 24.37 -8.01
C PRO A 65 -7.98 25.26 -7.59
N LYS A 66 -9.20 24.74 -7.60
CA LYS A 66 -10.43 25.43 -7.17
C LYS A 66 -10.88 25.03 -5.76
N SER A 67 -10.23 24.04 -5.15
CA SER A 67 -10.56 23.53 -3.83
C SER A 67 -9.47 23.92 -2.86
N ASP A 68 -9.88 24.27 -1.64
CA ASP A 68 -8.95 24.61 -0.58
C ASP A 68 -8.15 23.38 -0.13
N LEU A 69 -6.94 23.58 0.40
CA LEU A 69 -6.10 22.52 0.95
C LEU A 69 -6.86 21.68 1.98
N TYR A 70 -7.64 22.33 2.83
CA TYR A 70 -8.41 21.68 3.89
C TYR A 70 -9.65 20.94 3.36
N ALA A 71 -10.12 21.26 2.15
CA ALA A 71 -11.14 20.47 1.48
C ALA A 71 -10.56 19.13 0.97
N CYS A 72 -9.30 19.15 0.51
CA CYS A 72 -8.57 17.94 0.14
C CYS A 72 -8.14 17.13 1.36
N PHE A 73 -7.56 17.78 2.36
CA PHE A 73 -6.97 17.16 3.55
C PHE A 73 -7.50 17.83 4.83
N PRO A 74 -8.71 17.49 5.27
CA PRO A 74 -9.35 18.14 6.43
C PRO A 74 -8.60 17.92 7.76
N HIS A 75 -7.75 16.91 7.83
CA HIS A 75 -6.88 16.62 8.98
C HIS A 75 -5.68 17.58 9.12
N LEU A 76 -5.43 18.44 8.11
CA LEU A 76 -4.41 19.49 8.19
C LEU A 76 -4.95 20.79 8.79
N LYS A 77 -6.26 20.88 9.03
CA LYS A 77 -6.86 22.08 9.65
C LYS A 77 -6.35 22.20 11.10
N PRO A 78 -5.86 23.37 11.52
CA PRO A 78 -5.43 23.60 12.90
C PRO A 78 -6.60 23.43 13.90
#